data_AF-A0A7K2U4H7-F1
#
_entry.id   AF-A0A7K2U4H7-F1
#
_cell.length_a   1.000
_cell.length_b   1.000
_cell.length_c   1.000
_cell.angle_alpha   90.00
_cell.angle_beta   90.00
_cell.angle_gamma   90.00
#
_symmetry.space_group_name_H-M   'P 1'
#
loop_
_entity.id
_entity.type
_entity.pdbx_description
1 polymer ?
#
loop_
_entity_poly.entity_id
_entity_poly.type
_entity_poly.pdbx_seq_one_letter_code
_entity_poly.pdbx_strand_id
1 'polypeptide(L)'
;MTAPVFEEYEPAADCGCAGCARQRRTAAVLPVRYGGHPAAHGARRALVLVTAAGVVLSCGAAQAAATAWAAGRGARAGTSADPRPDTPQGAVGPLVDSGASGPPASTAVRATTRDEIMRRAEKWVSARVPYSMTAYWSDGYRQDCSGFVSMAWDLGGNEWTGSLAGFGTKIARADLQPGDILLFHNPADPAAGSHVTIFGGWTDGTHSHYTAYEQTRPYTRKATTPMAYWSNSAQYVAYRYKGLTAQSGGSGSATSFPGASKFGPGADNAFVTQLGKLLIAQGGKRFYRVGAGPRWTDADRRATQAFQLAQGWKGKEADGIPGPGTWELLVKGTGRTIPAAGGGADEAPAFPGRGSFRPGQSNSDVQRLGTQLVKKGYGRYYAKGPDRRWTEADRRNVEAFQKAQGWRGSAADGYPGPETWRRLFA
;
A
#
# COMPACT_ATOMS: atom_id res chain seq x y z
N MET A 1 16.18 -27.83 -13.23
CA MET A 1 15.60 -26.48 -13.17
C MET A 1 16.70 -25.54 -12.72
N THR A 2 17.11 -24.60 -13.56
CA THR A 2 18.06 -23.53 -13.22
C THR A 2 17.36 -22.44 -12.42
N ALA A 3 18.07 -21.83 -11.47
CA ALA A 3 17.58 -20.63 -10.79
C ALA A 3 17.65 -19.41 -11.74
N PRO A 4 16.75 -18.42 -11.61
CA PRO A 4 16.86 -17.18 -12.38
C PRO A 4 18.11 -16.40 -11.94
N VAL A 5 18.87 -15.91 -12.92
CA VAL A 5 19.96 -14.95 -12.68
C VAL A 5 19.33 -13.60 -12.40
N PHE A 6 19.68 -12.98 -11.26
CA PHE A 6 19.42 -11.57 -11.03
C PHE A 6 20.56 -10.78 -11.67
N GLU A 7 20.26 -10.07 -12.74
CA GLU A 7 21.17 -9.13 -13.38
C GLU A 7 21.07 -7.78 -12.64
N GLU A 8 22.12 -7.42 -11.89
CA GLU A 8 22.12 -6.25 -11.02
C GLU A 8 22.39 -4.98 -11.85
N TYR A 9 21.32 -4.26 -12.18
CA TYR A 9 21.37 -3.15 -13.15
C TYR A 9 22.03 -1.90 -12.57
N GLU A 10 23.32 -1.70 -12.82
CA GLU A 10 24.03 -0.48 -12.46
C GLU A 10 23.43 0.76 -13.18
N PRO A 11 23.03 1.82 -12.46
CA PRO A 11 22.52 3.04 -13.09
C PRO A 11 23.61 3.76 -13.90
N ALA A 12 23.23 4.32 -15.05
CA ALA A 12 24.11 5.17 -15.85
C ALA A 12 24.75 6.30 -15.00
N ALA A 13 26.02 6.58 -15.23
CA ALA A 13 26.85 7.40 -14.34
C ALA A 13 26.35 8.84 -14.14
N ASP A 14 25.57 9.35 -15.09
CA ASP A 14 24.93 10.66 -15.13
C ASP A 14 23.54 10.70 -14.44
N CYS A 15 22.96 9.54 -14.10
CA CYS A 15 21.59 9.41 -13.57
C CYS A 15 21.29 10.42 -12.44
N GLY A 16 20.29 11.29 -12.66
CA GLY A 16 19.97 12.41 -11.79
C GLY A 16 19.16 12.06 -10.53
N CYS A 17 18.77 10.79 -10.33
CA CYS A 17 17.83 10.43 -9.27
C CYS A 17 18.41 10.62 -7.86
N ALA A 18 17.54 10.85 -6.87
CA ALA A 18 17.96 11.12 -5.49
C ALA A 18 18.79 9.99 -4.85
N GLY A 19 18.57 8.74 -5.27
CA GLY A 19 19.38 7.58 -4.88
C GLY A 19 20.84 7.69 -5.37
N CYS A 20 21.03 7.79 -6.69
CA CYS A 20 22.36 7.95 -7.30
C CYS A 20 23.07 9.21 -6.79
N ALA A 21 22.34 10.32 -6.65
CA ALA A 21 22.86 11.56 -6.08
C ALA A 21 23.21 11.48 -4.58
N ARG A 22 22.71 10.47 -3.84
CA ARG A 22 23.14 10.15 -2.47
C ARG A 22 24.36 9.22 -2.50
N GLN A 23 24.33 8.19 -3.33
CA GLN A 23 25.40 7.19 -3.49
C GLN A 23 26.73 7.81 -3.96
N ARG A 24 26.71 8.70 -4.96
CA ARG A 24 27.88 9.47 -5.39
C ARG A 24 28.44 10.36 -4.26
N ARG A 25 27.56 10.94 -3.42
CA ARG A 25 27.97 11.75 -2.25
C ARG A 25 28.56 10.92 -1.12
N THR A 26 28.13 9.66 -0.92
CA THR A 26 28.79 8.75 0.04
C THR A 26 30.12 8.22 -0.49
N ALA A 27 30.21 7.89 -1.78
CA ALA A 27 31.45 7.39 -2.40
C ALA A 27 32.59 8.44 -2.33
N ALA A 28 32.26 9.73 -2.49
CA ALA A 28 33.22 10.84 -2.39
C ALA A 28 33.80 11.08 -0.97
N VAL A 29 33.29 10.38 0.06
CA VAL A 29 33.74 10.51 1.46
C VAL A 29 34.40 9.20 1.97
N LEU A 30 34.36 8.12 1.18
CA LEU A 30 35.01 6.86 1.53
C LEU A 30 36.51 6.88 1.21
N PRO A 31 37.38 6.34 2.08
CA PRO A 31 38.78 6.08 1.73
C PRO A 31 38.88 5.18 0.49
N VAL A 32 39.90 5.38 -0.34
CA VAL A 32 40.10 4.63 -1.61
C VAL A 32 40.07 3.10 -1.43
N ARG A 33 40.50 2.58 -0.26
CA ARG A 33 40.41 1.15 0.11
C ARG A 33 38.98 0.59 0.24
N TYR A 34 37.96 1.44 0.17
CA TYR A 34 36.52 1.09 0.19
C TYR A 34 35.77 1.66 -1.03
N GLY A 35 36.45 1.90 -2.16
CA GLY A 35 35.81 2.25 -3.43
C GLY A 35 35.63 3.75 -3.72
N GLY A 36 36.29 4.64 -2.97
CA GLY A 36 36.29 6.07 -3.27
C GLY A 36 37.14 6.41 -4.51
N HIS A 37 36.60 7.23 -5.45
CA HIS A 37 37.30 7.64 -6.67
C HIS A 37 38.43 8.66 -6.38
N PRO A 38 39.59 8.59 -7.06
CA PRO A 38 40.81 9.33 -6.68
C PRO A 38 40.81 10.83 -7.05
N ALA A 39 39.82 11.35 -7.79
CA ALA A 39 39.85 12.71 -8.34
C ALA A 39 39.63 13.85 -7.31
N ALA A 40 39.41 13.54 -6.02
CA ALA A 40 39.00 14.51 -5.00
C ALA A 40 40.14 15.08 -4.13
N HIS A 41 41.41 14.79 -4.44
CA HIS A 41 42.56 15.21 -3.63
C HIS A 41 43.65 15.93 -4.45
N GLY A 42 43.46 17.24 -4.66
CA GLY A 42 44.46 18.15 -5.24
C GLY A 42 44.53 19.48 -4.48
N ALA A 43 45.75 20.01 -4.34
CA ALA A 43 46.07 21.39 -3.90
C ALA A 43 45.49 21.89 -2.55
N ARG A 44 46.09 21.48 -1.42
CA ARG A 44 46.14 22.31 -0.19
C ARG A 44 47.48 22.18 0.56
N ARG A 45 48.41 23.10 0.30
CA ARG A 45 49.56 23.56 1.14
C ARG A 45 50.24 24.72 0.39
N ALA A 46 50.67 25.84 1.01
CA ALA A 46 50.51 26.30 2.40
C ALA A 46 49.75 27.67 2.46
N LEU A 47 50.21 28.87 2.86
CA LEU A 47 51.48 29.34 3.44
C LEU A 47 51.27 30.65 4.27
N VAL A 48 51.60 30.59 5.58
CA VAL A 48 52.20 31.65 6.45
C VAL A 48 51.61 33.09 6.53
N LEU A 49 51.07 33.41 7.74
CA LEU A 49 51.19 34.64 8.59
C LEU A 49 50.97 36.09 8.08
N VAL A 50 50.14 36.85 8.85
CA VAL A 50 50.38 38.21 9.49
C VAL A 50 50.75 39.40 8.56
N THR A 51 50.09 40.58 8.58
CA THR A 51 49.77 41.53 9.70
C THR A 51 48.32 42.10 9.67
N ALA A 52 48.02 43.03 10.59
CA ALA A 52 46.73 43.73 10.75
C ALA A 52 46.85 45.28 10.59
N ALA A 53 45.73 45.99 10.82
CA ALA A 53 45.47 47.44 10.68
C ALA A 53 45.24 47.94 9.23
N GLY A 54 44.34 48.90 8.97
CA GLY A 54 43.34 49.54 9.86
C GLY A 54 42.67 50.77 9.22
N VAL A 55 41.76 51.44 9.97
CA VAL A 55 41.33 52.87 9.83
C VAL A 55 40.71 53.28 8.46
N VAL A 56 39.40 53.56 8.25
CA VAL A 56 38.35 54.42 8.90
C VAL A 56 38.03 55.67 8.05
N LEU A 57 36.72 55.99 7.92
CA LEU A 57 36.13 57.19 7.24
C LEU A 57 36.37 57.27 5.71
N SER A 58 35.63 58.06 4.89
CA SER A 58 34.65 59.13 5.16
C SER A 58 33.47 59.17 4.14
N CYS A 59 32.65 60.23 4.23
CA CYS A 59 31.40 60.47 3.48
C CYS A 59 31.55 60.67 1.95
N GLY A 60 30.48 60.40 1.19
CA GLY A 60 30.32 60.82 -0.21
C GLY A 60 28.84 61.02 -0.56
N ALA A 61 28.51 62.11 -1.28
CA ALA A 61 27.13 62.51 -1.56
C ALA A 61 26.53 61.86 -2.82
N ALA A 62 25.20 61.87 -2.93
CA ALA A 62 24.49 61.24 -4.04
C ALA A 62 24.54 62.04 -5.35
N GLN A 63 24.61 61.32 -6.47
CA GLN A 63 24.10 61.72 -7.78
C GLN A 63 23.61 60.48 -8.53
N ALA A 64 22.63 60.65 -9.42
CA ALA A 64 21.81 59.54 -9.93
C ALA A 64 22.20 59.12 -11.36
N ALA A 65 22.10 57.82 -11.65
CA ALA A 65 22.04 57.30 -13.00
C ALA A 65 21.26 55.96 -13.08
N ALA A 66 20.34 55.90 -14.06
CA ALA A 66 19.92 54.73 -14.84
C ALA A 66 19.41 53.42 -14.17
N THR A 67 18.13 53.13 -14.46
CA THR A 67 17.60 51.83 -14.90
C THR A 67 17.79 50.56 -14.04
N ALA A 68 16.73 50.26 -13.28
CA ALA A 68 16.07 48.95 -13.18
C ALA A 68 16.90 47.66 -13.41
N TRP A 69 17.20 46.94 -12.32
CA TRP A 69 17.40 45.49 -12.36
C TRP A 69 16.43 44.80 -11.40
N ALA A 70 15.56 43.94 -11.93
CA ALA A 70 14.55 43.25 -11.14
C ALA A 70 15.20 42.14 -10.27
N ALA A 71 14.72 41.97 -9.03
CA ALA A 71 15.27 41.01 -8.10
C ALA A 71 15.08 39.56 -8.58
N GLY A 72 16.12 39.00 -9.19
CA GLY A 72 16.20 37.61 -9.65
C GLY A 72 16.17 36.60 -8.51
N ARG A 73 14.99 36.41 -7.89
CA ARG A 73 14.73 35.27 -7.00
C ARG A 73 14.87 33.98 -7.81
N GLY A 74 15.99 33.28 -7.62
CA GLY A 74 16.36 32.12 -8.41
C GLY A 74 15.23 31.09 -8.49
N ALA A 75 14.88 30.72 -9.72
CA ALA A 75 13.89 29.69 -9.98
C ALA A 75 14.36 28.37 -9.37
N ARG A 76 13.70 27.92 -8.29
CA ARG A 76 13.78 26.51 -7.89
C ARG A 76 13.23 25.70 -9.07
N ALA A 77 14.04 24.79 -9.58
CA ALA A 77 13.63 23.88 -10.64
C ALA A 77 12.29 23.23 -10.26
N GLY A 78 11.32 23.29 -11.17
CA GLY A 78 9.98 22.77 -10.90
C GLY A 78 10.05 21.28 -10.56
N THR A 79 9.32 20.87 -9.53
CA THR A 79 8.95 19.46 -9.37
C THR A 79 8.28 19.02 -10.65
N SER A 80 8.82 17.99 -11.32
CA SER A 80 8.18 17.38 -12.48
C SER A 80 6.79 16.90 -12.08
N ALA A 81 5.74 17.59 -12.53
CA ALA A 81 4.41 17.03 -12.51
C ALA A 81 4.42 15.80 -13.41
N ASP A 82 3.96 14.66 -12.90
CA ASP A 82 3.76 13.48 -13.74
C ASP A 82 2.89 13.85 -14.94
N PRO A 83 3.21 13.39 -16.16
CA PRO A 83 2.43 13.70 -17.34
C PRO A 83 0.97 13.29 -17.13
N ARG A 84 0.08 14.29 -17.14
CA ARG A 84 -1.36 14.05 -17.14
C ARG A 84 -1.69 13.12 -18.32
N PRO A 85 -2.46 12.05 -18.13
CA PRO A 85 -2.81 11.15 -19.21
C PRO A 85 -3.66 11.91 -20.23
N ASP A 86 -3.39 11.61 -21.49
CA ASP A 86 -4.11 12.13 -22.63
C ASP A 86 -5.49 11.44 -22.71
N THR A 87 -6.47 12.06 -22.03
CA THR A 87 -7.83 11.54 -21.81
C THR A 87 -8.93 12.47 -22.32
N PRO A 88 -8.92 12.90 -23.61
CA PRO A 88 -10.00 13.67 -24.18
C PRO A 88 -11.28 12.84 -24.23
N GLN A 89 -12.43 13.45 -23.97
CA GLN A 89 -13.74 12.79 -23.96
C GLN A 89 -14.78 13.46 -24.87
N GLY A 90 -15.63 12.64 -25.48
CA GLY A 90 -16.74 13.05 -26.33
C GLY A 90 -17.95 13.61 -25.57
N ALA A 91 -18.90 14.15 -26.33
CA ALA A 91 -20.16 14.69 -25.81
C ALA A 91 -21.17 13.58 -25.44
N VAL A 92 -22.26 13.97 -24.76
CA VAL A 92 -23.39 13.10 -24.46
C VAL A 92 -24.05 12.61 -25.75
N GLY A 93 -24.37 11.32 -25.84
CA GLY A 93 -25.05 10.73 -27.00
C GLY A 93 -25.79 9.42 -26.68
N PRO A 94 -26.57 8.87 -27.63
CA PRO A 94 -27.19 7.55 -27.48
C PRO A 94 -26.12 6.44 -27.45
N LEU A 95 -26.56 5.21 -27.18
CA LEU A 95 -25.80 4.02 -27.58
C LEU A 95 -25.98 3.82 -29.09
N VAL A 96 -24.92 3.42 -29.79
CA VAL A 96 -25.00 3.06 -31.21
C VAL A 96 -24.91 1.55 -31.38
N ASP A 97 -26.02 0.92 -31.73
CA ASP A 97 -26.01 -0.41 -32.32
C ASP A 97 -25.41 -0.37 -33.73
N SER A 98 -24.97 -1.52 -34.24
CA SER A 98 -24.02 -1.66 -35.37
C SER A 98 -24.54 -1.25 -36.75
N GLY A 99 -25.61 -0.45 -36.84
CA GLY A 99 -26.20 -0.02 -38.11
C GLY A 99 -27.41 0.91 -38.03
N ALA A 100 -27.87 1.33 -36.84
CA ALA A 100 -29.01 2.24 -36.71
C ALA A 100 -28.81 3.33 -35.65
N SER A 101 -29.59 4.40 -35.76
CA SER A 101 -29.72 5.40 -34.71
C SER A 101 -30.71 4.91 -33.67
N GLY A 102 -30.20 4.27 -32.61
CA GLY A 102 -31.01 3.90 -31.45
C GLY A 102 -31.75 5.09 -30.82
N PRO A 103 -32.82 4.85 -30.03
CA PRO A 103 -33.58 5.90 -29.38
C PRO A 103 -32.68 6.77 -28.46
N PRO A 104 -33.08 8.03 -28.20
CA PRO A 104 -32.26 8.97 -27.42
C PRO A 104 -31.91 8.41 -26.04
N ALA A 105 -30.72 8.78 -25.55
CA ALA A 105 -30.11 8.26 -24.33
C ALA A 105 -31.12 8.21 -23.17
N SER A 106 -31.42 7.00 -22.69
CA SER A 106 -32.43 6.84 -21.64
C SER A 106 -31.87 7.31 -20.31
N THR A 107 -32.41 8.42 -19.80
CA THR A 107 -32.07 8.98 -18.48
C THR A 107 -32.62 8.15 -17.31
N ALA A 108 -33.38 7.09 -17.60
CA ALA A 108 -33.84 6.13 -16.60
C ALA A 108 -32.64 5.34 -16.03
N VAL A 109 -32.38 5.55 -14.74
CA VAL A 109 -31.32 4.86 -13.99
C VAL A 109 -31.56 3.35 -13.99
N ARG A 110 -30.78 2.59 -14.78
CA ARG A 110 -30.91 1.14 -14.87
C ARG A 110 -30.40 0.45 -13.61
N ALA A 111 -31.11 -0.59 -13.18
CA ALA A 111 -30.73 -1.40 -12.02
C ALA A 111 -29.53 -2.32 -12.33
N THR A 112 -28.52 -2.33 -11.46
CA THR A 112 -27.32 -3.18 -11.59
C THR A 112 -26.71 -3.52 -10.23
N THR A 113 -25.70 -4.40 -10.21
CA THR A 113 -24.95 -4.80 -9.02
C THR A 113 -23.46 -4.45 -9.14
N ARG A 114 -22.72 -4.44 -8.02
CA ARG A 114 -21.26 -4.19 -8.03
C ARG A 114 -20.50 -5.27 -8.80
N ASP A 115 -20.89 -6.53 -8.60
CA ASP A 115 -20.28 -7.67 -9.29
C ASP A 115 -20.48 -7.55 -10.82
N GLU A 116 -21.64 -7.05 -11.27
CA GLU A 116 -21.90 -6.75 -12.68
C GLU A 116 -21.08 -5.57 -13.21
N ILE A 117 -21.02 -4.44 -12.48
CA ILE A 117 -20.19 -3.28 -12.87
C ILE A 117 -18.72 -3.70 -13.04
N MET A 118 -18.18 -4.47 -12.10
CA MET A 118 -16.79 -4.93 -12.16
C MET A 118 -16.56 -5.97 -13.27
N ARG A 119 -17.51 -6.88 -13.51
CA ARG A 119 -17.46 -7.84 -14.63
C ARG A 119 -17.42 -7.11 -15.98
N ARG A 120 -18.19 -6.04 -16.14
CA ARG A 120 -18.23 -5.19 -17.34
C ARG A 120 -16.93 -4.39 -17.51
N ALA A 121 -16.42 -3.79 -16.43
CA ALA A 121 -15.12 -3.12 -16.45
C ALA A 121 -13.98 -4.06 -16.86
N GLU A 122 -13.92 -5.28 -16.29
CA GLU A 122 -12.91 -6.29 -16.62
C GLU A 122 -13.02 -6.80 -18.07
N LYS A 123 -14.23 -6.85 -18.66
CA LYS A 123 -14.44 -7.21 -20.08
C LYS A 123 -13.64 -6.27 -21.01
N TRP A 124 -13.72 -4.96 -20.80
CA TRP A 124 -13.00 -3.99 -21.65
C TRP A 124 -11.49 -3.95 -21.37
N VAL A 125 -11.06 -4.16 -20.12
CA VAL A 125 -9.63 -4.33 -19.78
C VAL A 125 -9.05 -5.58 -20.46
N SER A 126 -9.76 -6.71 -20.40
CA SER A 126 -9.35 -7.98 -21.01
C SER A 126 -9.28 -7.89 -22.53
N ALA A 127 -10.26 -7.23 -23.16
CA ALA A 127 -10.27 -6.95 -24.59
C ALA A 127 -9.28 -5.85 -25.03
N ARG A 128 -8.66 -5.13 -24.08
CA ARG A 128 -7.78 -3.97 -24.32
C ARG A 128 -8.40 -2.97 -25.29
N VAL A 129 -9.67 -2.60 -25.06
CA VAL A 129 -10.45 -1.74 -25.96
C VAL A 129 -9.67 -0.44 -26.23
N PRO A 130 -9.32 -0.12 -27.50
CA PRO A 130 -8.52 1.05 -27.86
C PRO A 130 -9.13 2.36 -27.38
N TYR A 131 -8.34 3.42 -27.28
CA TYR A 131 -8.84 4.76 -26.98
C TYR A 131 -9.31 5.47 -28.26
N SER A 132 -10.56 5.92 -28.32
CA SER A 132 -11.07 6.77 -29.41
C SER A 132 -12.20 7.70 -28.97
N MET A 133 -12.11 8.95 -29.44
CA MET A 133 -13.13 9.99 -29.28
C MET A 133 -14.35 9.81 -30.17
N THR A 134 -14.19 9.11 -31.30
CA THR A 134 -15.14 9.08 -32.42
C THR A 134 -15.61 7.68 -32.77
N ALA A 135 -14.98 6.65 -32.22
CA ALA A 135 -15.37 5.26 -32.39
C ALA A 135 -16.04 4.71 -31.13
N TYR A 136 -16.86 3.69 -31.35
CA TYR A 136 -17.66 3.00 -30.36
C TYR A 136 -17.29 1.51 -30.39
N TRP A 137 -17.39 0.84 -29.25
CA TRP A 137 -17.18 -0.60 -29.17
C TRP A 137 -18.44 -1.39 -29.55
N SER A 138 -18.33 -2.70 -29.71
CA SER A 138 -19.42 -3.58 -30.18
C SER A 138 -20.58 -3.76 -29.19
N ASP A 139 -20.53 -3.13 -28.02
CA ASP A 139 -21.64 -2.97 -27.08
C ASP A 139 -22.23 -1.54 -27.09
N GLY A 140 -21.86 -0.71 -28.07
CA GLY A 140 -22.47 0.60 -28.38
C GLY A 140 -21.95 1.79 -27.56
N TYR A 141 -20.96 1.57 -26.70
CA TYR A 141 -20.37 2.61 -25.87
C TYR A 141 -19.11 3.24 -26.49
N ARG A 142 -18.92 4.53 -26.26
CA ARG A 142 -17.83 5.39 -26.77
C ARG A 142 -16.51 5.02 -26.12
N GLN A 143 -15.41 5.05 -26.88
CA GLN A 143 -14.12 4.50 -26.47
C GLN A 143 -13.21 5.48 -25.68
N ASP A 144 -13.78 6.19 -24.70
CA ASP A 144 -13.03 7.10 -23.82
C ASP A 144 -13.36 6.91 -22.33
N CYS A 145 -12.71 7.67 -21.45
CA CYS A 145 -12.81 7.50 -20.01
C CYS A 145 -14.25 7.53 -19.45
N SER A 146 -15.13 8.39 -19.99
CA SER A 146 -16.52 8.52 -19.54
C SER A 146 -17.48 7.61 -20.30
N GLY A 147 -17.18 7.23 -21.54
CA GLY A 147 -17.86 6.15 -22.26
C GLY A 147 -17.63 4.78 -21.60
N PHE A 148 -16.40 4.49 -21.13
CA PHE A 148 -16.08 3.31 -20.33
C PHE A 148 -16.85 3.23 -19.01
N VAL A 149 -17.01 4.35 -18.30
CA VAL A 149 -17.86 4.40 -17.09
C VAL A 149 -19.34 4.22 -17.42
N SER A 150 -19.81 4.82 -18.52
CA SER A 150 -21.18 4.63 -19.02
C SER A 150 -21.45 3.15 -19.33
N MET A 151 -20.48 2.48 -19.96
CA MET A 151 -20.51 1.05 -20.21
C MET A 151 -20.54 0.25 -18.92
N ALA A 152 -19.66 0.53 -17.95
CA ALA A 152 -19.57 -0.25 -16.72
C ALA A 152 -20.84 -0.12 -15.84
N TRP A 153 -21.45 1.07 -15.77
CA TRP A 153 -22.69 1.31 -15.04
C TRP A 153 -23.97 0.89 -15.80
N ASP A 154 -23.86 0.42 -17.05
CA ASP A 154 -24.97 0.14 -17.98
C ASP A 154 -25.93 1.32 -18.15
N LEU A 155 -25.40 2.50 -18.46
CA LEU A 155 -26.22 3.69 -18.67
C LEU A 155 -27.02 3.60 -19.97
N GLY A 156 -28.11 4.37 -20.05
CA GLY A 156 -28.97 4.42 -21.23
C GLY A 156 -28.37 5.10 -22.46
N GLY A 157 -27.12 5.55 -22.38
CA GLY A 157 -26.38 6.30 -23.40
C GLY A 157 -24.91 6.45 -23.02
N ASN A 158 -24.21 7.27 -23.80
CA ASN A 158 -22.81 7.62 -23.62
C ASN A 158 -22.70 8.98 -22.94
N GLU A 159 -22.33 9.01 -21.65
CA GLU A 159 -22.22 10.23 -20.86
C GLU A 159 -20.82 10.89 -20.97
N TRP A 160 -20.63 12.01 -20.27
CA TRP A 160 -19.36 12.71 -20.13
C TRP A 160 -19.12 13.11 -18.66
N THR A 161 -17.91 13.50 -18.26
CA THR A 161 -17.61 13.82 -16.84
C THR A 161 -18.49 14.92 -16.24
N GLY A 162 -19.04 15.83 -17.05
CA GLY A 162 -19.96 16.87 -16.60
C GLY A 162 -21.35 16.35 -16.21
N SER A 163 -21.80 15.22 -16.78
CA SER A 163 -23.11 14.63 -16.50
C SER A 163 -23.06 13.39 -15.59
N LEU A 164 -21.94 12.66 -15.52
CA LEU A 164 -21.79 11.45 -14.71
C LEU A 164 -22.12 11.65 -13.21
N ALA A 165 -21.90 12.85 -12.68
CA ALA A 165 -22.32 13.22 -11.32
C ALA A 165 -23.84 13.14 -11.09
N GLY A 166 -24.65 13.29 -12.16
CA GLY A 166 -26.10 13.12 -12.12
C GLY A 166 -26.55 11.68 -11.90
N PHE A 167 -25.76 10.70 -12.36
CA PHE A 167 -26.03 9.26 -12.19
C PHE A 167 -25.48 8.70 -10.87
N GLY A 168 -24.65 9.47 -10.16
CA GLY A 168 -24.03 9.07 -8.89
C GLY A 168 -24.57 9.80 -7.67
N THR A 169 -24.55 9.13 -6.51
CA THR A 169 -24.64 9.75 -5.18
C THR A 169 -23.23 9.98 -4.67
N LYS A 170 -22.89 11.22 -4.29
CA LYS A 170 -21.58 11.57 -3.72
C LYS A 170 -21.37 10.85 -2.39
N ILE A 171 -20.20 10.24 -2.20
CA ILE A 171 -19.81 9.50 -0.99
C ILE A 171 -18.49 10.03 -0.40
N ALA A 172 -18.14 9.68 0.84
CA ALA A 172 -16.79 9.91 1.35
C ALA A 172 -15.81 8.89 0.74
N ARG A 173 -14.54 9.25 0.63
CA ARG A 173 -13.51 8.32 0.10
C ARG A 173 -13.31 7.09 0.99
N ALA A 174 -13.57 7.21 2.29
CA ALA A 174 -13.54 6.06 3.21
C ALA A 174 -14.63 5.02 2.90
N ASP A 175 -15.72 5.43 2.23
CA ASP A 175 -16.85 4.55 1.88
C ASP A 175 -16.64 3.79 0.56
N LEU A 176 -15.55 4.05 -0.18
CA LEU A 176 -15.30 3.52 -1.53
C LEU A 176 -15.34 1.98 -1.56
N GLN A 177 -16.08 1.44 -2.54
CA GLN A 177 -16.28 0.03 -2.80
C GLN A 177 -16.12 -0.26 -4.31
N PRO A 178 -15.78 -1.50 -4.70
CA PRO A 178 -15.68 -1.87 -6.11
C PRO A 178 -16.91 -1.47 -6.92
N GLY A 179 -16.72 -0.72 -8.00
CA GLY A 179 -17.77 -0.22 -8.88
C GLY A 179 -18.24 1.22 -8.62
N ASP A 180 -17.82 1.84 -7.52
CA ASP A 180 -17.88 3.31 -7.35
C ASP A 180 -16.84 3.98 -8.29
N ILE A 181 -17.02 5.27 -8.59
CA ILE A 181 -16.08 6.05 -9.42
C ILE A 181 -15.38 7.17 -8.65
N LEU A 182 -14.20 7.55 -9.14
CA LEU A 182 -13.51 8.80 -8.81
C LEU A 182 -13.58 9.72 -10.02
N LEU A 183 -14.40 10.77 -9.91
CA LEU A 183 -14.73 11.69 -10.99
C LEU A 183 -14.03 13.04 -10.81
N PHE A 184 -13.32 13.49 -11.84
CA PHE A 184 -12.81 14.86 -11.94
C PHE A 184 -13.29 15.52 -13.22
N HIS A 185 -14.15 16.53 -13.05
CA HIS A 185 -14.57 17.43 -14.11
C HIS A 185 -13.88 18.80 -13.92
N ASN A 186 -13.28 19.32 -14.98
CA ASN A 186 -12.64 20.63 -15.00
C ASN A 186 -13.44 21.61 -15.88
N PRO A 187 -14.17 22.59 -15.32
CA PRO A 187 -14.95 23.54 -16.12
C PRO A 187 -14.12 24.40 -17.08
N ALA A 188 -12.81 24.61 -16.83
CA ALA A 188 -11.94 25.43 -17.67
C ALA A 188 -11.35 24.69 -18.88
N ASP A 189 -11.31 23.35 -18.82
CA ASP A 189 -11.01 22.47 -19.95
C ASP A 189 -11.79 21.17 -19.70
N PRO A 190 -13.07 21.12 -20.11
CA PRO A 190 -13.93 19.99 -19.80
C PRO A 190 -13.74 18.83 -20.78
N ALA A 191 -13.14 19.07 -21.95
CA ALA A 191 -12.96 18.08 -22.99
C ALA A 191 -11.68 17.25 -22.80
N ALA A 192 -10.50 17.88 -22.65
CA ALA A 192 -9.21 17.21 -22.43
C ALA A 192 -8.76 17.26 -20.96
N GLY A 193 -9.21 18.26 -20.23
CA GLY A 193 -8.82 18.56 -18.85
C GLY A 193 -9.68 17.87 -17.78
N SER A 194 -10.51 16.89 -18.16
CA SER A 194 -11.30 16.04 -17.22
C SER A 194 -10.84 14.58 -17.28
N HIS A 195 -11.19 13.77 -16.27
CA HIS A 195 -11.00 12.31 -16.29
C HIS A 195 -11.88 11.60 -15.25
N VAL A 196 -12.07 10.30 -15.40
CA VAL A 196 -12.81 9.47 -14.45
C VAL A 196 -12.23 8.05 -14.42
N THR A 197 -12.13 7.48 -13.22
CA THR A 197 -11.72 6.08 -13.00
C THR A 197 -12.80 5.32 -12.24
N ILE A 198 -12.90 4.02 -12.46
CA ILE A 198 -13.68 3.11 -11.61
C ILE A 198 -12.75 2.58 -10.53
N PHE A 199 -13.18 2.66 -9.27
CA PHE A 199 -12.46 2.10 -8.14
C PHE A 199 -12.67 0.59 -8.11
N GLY A 200 -11.59 -0.18 -8.20
CA GLY A 200 -11.61 -1.65 -8.15
C GLY A 200 -11.31 -2.26 -6.77
N GLY A 201 -10.88 -1.44 -5.80
CA GLY A 201 -10.45 -1.89 -4.47
C GLY A 201 -9.13 -1.23 -4.03
N TRP A 202 -8.92 -1.13 -2.72
CA TRP A 202 -7.63 -0.74 -2.13
C TRP A 202 -6.58 -1.83 -2.35
N THR A 203 -5.32 -1.46 -2.58
CA THR A 203 -4.22 -2.44 -2.73
C THR A 203 -3.72 -3.02 -1.41
N ASP A 204 -3.95 -2.31 -0.31
CA ASP A 204 -3.42 -2.59 1.02
C ASP A 204 -4.22 -1.82 2.09
N GLY A 205 -3.96 -2.13 3.37
CA GLY A 205 -4.63 -1.52 4.52
C GLY A 205 -4.26 -0.06 4.82
N THR A 206 -3.36 0.57 4.05
CA THR A 206 -3.03 2.00 4.23
C THR A 206 -4.02 2.93 3.53
N HIS A 207 -4.81 2.40 2.58
CA HIS A 207 -5.68 3.17 1.69
C HIS A 207 -4.94 4.31 0.93
N SER A 208 -3.62 4.16 0.73
CA SER A 208 -2.82 5.12 -0.05
C SER A 208 -2.92 4.88 -1.56
N HIS A 209 -3.16 3.64 -1.98
CA HIS A 209 -3.26 3.21 -3.36
C HIS A 209 -4.47 2.30 -3.59
N TYR A 210 -5.00 2.34 -4.81
CA TYR A 210 -6.14 1.55 -5.26
C TYR A 210 -5.90 1.00 -6.66
N THR A 211 -6.61 -0.07 -7.01
CA THR A 211 -6.68 -0.56 -8.39
C THR A 211 -7.67 0.33 -9.16
N ALA A 212 -7.15 1.25 -9.96
CA ALA A 212 -7.95 2.01 -10.91
C ALA A 212 -8.26 1.14 -12.13
N TYR A 213 -9.52 1.10 -12.55
CA TYR A 213 -9.93 0.66 -13.88
C TYR A 213 -10.24 1.93 -14.68
N GLU A 214 -9.60 2.11 -15.82
CA GLU A 214 -9.69 3.34 -16.61
C GLU A 214 -9.45 3.10 -18.10
N GLN A 215 -10.09 3.90 -18.94
CA GLN A 215 -9.69 4.05 -20.34
C GLN A 215 -8.81 5.29 -20.46
N THR A 216 -7.59 5.08 -20.95
CA THR A 216 -6.55 6.08 -21.20
C THR A 216 -5.83 5.69 -22.49
N ARG A 217 -5.19 6.61 -23.21
CA ARG A 217 -4.39 6.19 -24.37
C ARG A 217 -3.28 5.20 -23.95
N PRO A 218 -3.01 4.13 -24.72
CA PRO A 218 -3.66 3.74 -25.98
C PRO A 218 -4.87 2.80 -25.86
N TYR A 219 -5.16 2.21 -24.69
CA TYR A 219 -6.27 1.26 -24.48
C TYR A 219 -6.75 1.18 -23.02
N THR A 220 -7.95 0.63 -22.81
CA THR A 220 -8.53 0.35 -21.49
C THR A 220 -7.65 -0.57 -20.66
N ARG A 221 -7.36 -0.16 -19.42
CA ARG A 221 -6.41 -0.82 -18.51
C ARG A 221 -6.93 -0.88 -17.08
N LYS A 222 -6.28 -1.71 -16.26
CA LYS A 222 -6.30 -1.56 -14.80
C LYS A 222 -4.88 -1.38 -14.27
N ALA A 223 -4.70 -0.50 -13.29
CA ALA A 223 -3.40 -0.12 -12.76
C ALA A 223 -3.46 0.13 -11.25
N THR A 224 -2.36 -0.16 -10.54
CA THR A 224 -2.17 0.37 -9.18
C THR A 224 -1.97 1.87 -9.28
N THR A 225 -2.68 2.63 -8.44
CA THR A 225 -2.83 4.08 -8.63
C THR A 225 -2.92 4.77 -7.26
N PRO A 226 -2.21 5.89 -7.03
CA PRO A 226 -2.30 6.62 -5.77
C PRO A 226 -3.68 7.27 -5.60
N MET A 227 -4.23 7.19 -4.39
CA MET A 227 -5.47 7.88 -4.00
C MET A 227 -5.33 9.41 -4.07
N ALA A 228 -4.12 9.90 -3.86
CA ALA A 228 -3.71 11.23 -4.27
C ALA A 228 -3.40 11.25 -5.77
N TYR A 229 -4.45 11.19 -6.61
CA TYR A 229 -4.36 11.06 -8.07
C TYR A 229 -3.74 12.33 -8.70
N TRP A 230 -2.41 12.32 -8.79
CA TRP A 230 -1.52 13.41 -9.21
C TRP A 230 -1.76 14.74 -8.46
N SER A 231 -1.28 15.84 -9.04
CA SER A 231 -1.33 17.20 -8.45
C SER A 231 -2.74 17.69 -8.11
N ASN A 232 -3.77 17.13 -8.76
CA ASN A 232 -5.18 17.48 -8.55
C ASN A 232 -5.90 16.54 -7.56
N SER A 233 -5.15 15.88 -6.67
CA SER A 233 -5.64 14.89 -5.70
C SER A 233 -6.95 15.26 -5.02
N ALA A 234 -7.14 16.49 -4.56
CA ALA A 234 -8.34 16.96 -3.86
C ALA A 234 -9.58 17.17 -4.77
N GLN A 235 -9.41 17.27 -6.09
CA GLN A 235 -10.46 17.61 -7.05
C GLN A 235 -11.26 16.38 -7.54
N TYR A 236 -10.74 15.17 -7.33
CA TYR A 236 -11.50 13.94 -7.58
C TYR A 236 -12.57 13.73 -6.50
N VAL A 237 -13.82 13.59 -6.92
CA VAL A 237 -14.97 13.34 -6.04
C VAL A 237 -15.44 11.90 -6.21
N ALA A 238 -15.66 11.20 -5.10
CA ALA A 238 -16.14 9.82 -5.10
C ALA A 238 -17.67 9.78 -5.29
N TYR A 239 -18.15 8.96 -6.23
CA TYR A 239 -19.57 8.76 -6.51
C TYR A 239 -19.93 7.27 -6.58
N ARG A 240 -21.06 6.93 -5.96
CA ARG A 240 -21.69 5.62 -5.99
C ARG A 240 -22.87 5.63 -6.96
N TYR A 241 -22.95 4.69 -7.90
CA TYR A 241 -24.03 4.66 -8.88
C TYR A 241 -25.42 4.55 -8.22
N LYS A 242 -26.37 5.39 -8.66
CA LYS A 242 -27.75 5.41 -8.12
C LYS A 242 -28.55 4.15 -8.43
N GLY A 243 -28.23 3.45 -9.52
CA GLY A 243 -28.90 2.21 -9.92
C GLY A 243 -28.38 0.95 -9.22
N LEU A 244 -27.51 1.08 -8.22
CA LEU A 244 -27.05 -0.04 -7.42
C LEU A 244 -28.18 -0.58 -6.55
N THR A 245 -28.83 -1.64 -7.01
CA THR A 245 -29.71 -2.43 -6.16
C THR A 245 -28.88 -3.12 -5.08
N ALA A 246 -29.41 -3.15 -3.85
CA ALA A 246 -28.96 -4.15 -2.90
C ALA A 246 -29.26 -5.54 -3.50
N GLN A 247 -28.34 -6.48 -3.34
CA GLN A 247 -28.54 -7.85 -3.81
C GLN A 247 -29.70 -8.46 -3.00
N SER A 248 -30.90 -8.49 -3.60
CA SER A 248 -32.12 -8.97 -2.94
C SER A 248 -31.90 -10.38 -2.39
N GLY A 249 -32.35 -10.62 -1.16
CA GLY A 249 -32.00 -11.81 -0.39
C GLY A 249 -32.50 -13.12 -1.03
N GLY A 250 -31.64 -13.75 -1.83
CA GLY A 250 -31.93 -15.02 -2.50
C GLY A 250 -30.64 -15.67 -3.01
N SER A 251 -29.99 -16.47 -2.15
CA SER A 251 -28.87 -17.36 -2.49
C SER A 251 -27.79 -16.77 -3.42
N GLY A 252 -27.38 -15.52 -3.17
CA GLY A 252 -26.22 -14.95 -3.84
C GLY A 252 -24.99 -15.82 -3.64
N SER A 253 -24.17 -15.97 -4.69
CA SER A 253 -22.95 -16.78 -4.64
C SER A 253 -22.10 -16.37 -3.44
N ALA A 254 -21.62 -17.34 -2.68
CA ALA A 254 -21.03 -17.16 -1.35
C ALA A 254 -19.63 -16.49 -1.36
N THR A 255 -19.33 -15.67 -2.37
CA THR A 255 -17.99 -15.34 -2.82
C THR A 255 -17.63 -13.85 -2.80
N SER A 256 -18.55 -12.93 -3.10
CA SER A 256 -18.29 -11.49 -3.00
C SER A 256 -18.37 -10.98 -1.55
N PHE A 257 -17.59 -9.96 -1.22
CA PHE A 257 -17.49 -9.43 0.15
C PHE A 257 -18.71 -8.57 0.50
N PRO A 258 -19.49 -8.89 1.55
CA PRO A 258 -20.78 -8.25 1.82
C PRO A 258 -20.66 -6.86 2.50
N GLY A 259 -19.44 -6.34 2.67
CA GLY A 259 -19.13 -5.05 3.28
C GLY A 259 -18.80 -5.13 4.76
N ALA A 260 -17.85 -4.30 5.20
CA ALA A 260 -17.34 -4.31 6.58
C ALA A 260 -18.44 -4.06 7.63
N SER A 261 -19.49 -3.29 7.29
CA SER A 261 -20.65 -3.02 8.16
C SER A 261 -21.58 -4.22 8.41
N LYS A 262 -21.27 -5.41 7.87
CA LYS A 262 -21.91 -6.68 8.26
C LYS A 262 -21.21 -7.37 9.44
N PHE A 263 -20.12 -6.81 9.92
CA PHE A 263 -19.24 -7.38 10.94
C PHE A 263 -18.93 -6.34 12.02
N GLY A 264 -18.44 -6.80 13.17
CA GLY A 264 -18.20 -5.94 14.34
C GLY A 264 -19.40 -5.85 15.30
N PRO A 265 -19.24 -5.10 16.42
CA PRO A 265 -20.21 -5.08 17.52
C PRO A 265 -21.63 -4.69 17.07
N GLY A 266 -22.62 -5.46 17.52
CA GLY A 266 -24.03 -5.24 17.22
C GLY A 266 -24.55 -5.83 15.90
N ALA A 267 -23.67 -6.39 15.06
CA ALA A 267 -24.12 -7.08 13.83
C ALA A 267 -24.84 -8.40 14.15
N ASP A 268 -26.07 -8.58 13.64
CA ASP A 268 -26.85 -9.82 13.69
C ASP A 268 -27.34 -10.15 12.26
N ASN A 269 -26.64 -11.02 11.54
CA ASN A 269 -26.94 -11.36 10.14
C ASN A 269 -26.26 -12.65 9.65
N ALA A 270 -26.72 -13.18 8.51
CA ALA A 270 -26.24 -14.44 7.93
C ALA A 270 -24.75 -14.45 7.55
N PHE A 271 -24.14 -13.30 7.22
CA PHE A 271 -22.73 -13.25 6.83
C PHE A 271 -21.80 -13.48 8.03
N VAL A 272 -22.22 -13.19 9.27
CA VAL A 272 -21.48 -13.59 10.48
C VAL A 272 -21.46 -15.11 10.61
N THR A 273 -22.61 -15.78 10.43
CA THR A 273 -22.69 -17.25 10.42
C THR A 273 -21.80 -17.86 9.35
N GLN A 274 -21.75 -17.24 8.16
CA GLN A 274 -20.88 -17.67 7.06
C GLN A 274 -19.40 -17.47 7.42
N LEU A 275 -19.01 -16.29 7.92
CA LEU A 275 -17.64 -16.00 8.37
C LEU A 275 -17.18 -17.03 9.40
N GLY A 276 -17.97 -17.29 10.43
CA GLY A 276 -17.63 -18.26 11.47
C GLY A 276 -17.49 -19.68 10.92
N LYS A 277 -18.31 -20.09 9.95
CA LYS A 277 -18.14 -21.39 9.25
C LYS A 277 -16.83 -21.46 8.48
N LEU A 278 -16.46 -20.41 7.73
CA LEU A 278 -15.19 -20.35 6.99
C LEU A 278 -13.98 -20.33 7.94
N LEU A 279 -14.06 -19.58 9.04
CA LEU A 279 -13.02 -19.55 10.07
C LEU A 279 -12.87 -20.90 10.79
N ILE A 280 -13.98 -21.60 11.08
CA ILE A 280 -13.95 -22.96 11.65
C ILE A 280 -13.26 -23.94 10.69
N ALA A 281 -13.56 -23.88 9.39
CA ALA A 281 -12.90 -24.68 8.37
C ALA A 281 -11.40 -24.38 8.28
N GLN A 282 -11.00 -23.11 8.42
CA GLN A 282 -9.61 -22.66 8.49
C GLN A 282 -8.94 -22.86 9.87
N GLY A 283 -9.40 -23.82 10.69
CA GLY A 283 -8.78 -24.19 11.97
C GLY A 283 -9.23 -23.38 13.20
N GLY A 284 -10.15 -22.43 13.02
CA GLY A 284 -10.65 -21.52 14.06
C GLY A 284 -11.60 -22.15 15.09
N LYS A 285 -11.91 -23.45 14.98
CA LYS A 285 -12.87 -24.15 15.85
C LYS A 285 -12.69 -23.88 17.35
N ARG A 286 -11.45 -23.71 17.82
CA ARG A 286 -11.14 -23.42 19.24
C ARG A 286 -11.78 -22.14 19.81
N PHE A 287 -12.15 -21.18 18.96
CA PHE A 287 -12.78 -19.93 19.40
C PHE A 287 -14.30 -20.09 19.62
N TYR A 288 -14.91 -21.11 19.01
CA TYR A 288 -16.36 -21.31 18.95
C TYR A 288 -16.81 -22.43 19.89
N ARG A 289 -17.28 -22.07 21.09
CA ARG A 289 -17.79 -23.04 22.09
C ARG A 289 -19.08 -23.75 21.66
N VAL A 290 -19.98 -23.04 20.98
CA VAL A 290 -21.30 -23.55 20.54
C VAL A 290 -21.34 -23.79 19.03
N GLY A 291 -20.55 -23.02 18.26
CA GLY A 291 -20.56 -23.00 16.80
C GLY A 291 -20.60 -21.55 16.28
N ALA A 292 -20.68 -21.40 14.95
CA ALA A 292 -20.91 -20.09 14.32
C ALA A 292 -22.40 -19.73 14.35
N GLY A 293 -22.72 -18.48 14.70
CA GLY A 293 -24.08 -17.95 14.75
C GLY A 293 -24.22 -16.60 14.03
N PRO A 294 -25.45 -16.04 13.95
CA PRO A 294 -25.70 -14.82 13.20
C PRO A 294 -25.28 -13.54 13.94
N ARG A 295 -25.19 -13.59 15.27
CA ARG A 295 -24.70 -12.49 16.11
C ARG A 295 -23.19 -12.47 16.14
N TRP A 296 -22.61 -11.32 15.84
CA TRP A 296 -21.18 -11.08 15.97
C TRP A 296 -20.75 -11.14 17.44
N THR A 297 -19.73 -11.93 17.72
CA THR A 297 -19.20 -12.10 19.07
C THR A 297 -17.70 -11.86 19.17
N ASP A 298 -17.24 -11.87 20.41
CA ASP A 298 -15.83 -11.93 20.78
C ASP A 298 -15.10 -13.18 20.23
N ALA A 299 -15.83 -14.26 19.88
CA ALA A 299 -15.24 -15.41 19.19
C ALA A 299 -14.88 -15.06 17.73
N ASP A 300 -15.78 -14.39 17.02
CA ASP A 300 -15.61 -14.01 15.61
C ASP A 300 -14.45 -13.03 15.43
N ARG A 301 -14.35 -12.02 16.31
CA ARG A 301 -13.21 -11.08 16.31
C ARG A 301 -11.88 -11.82 16.50
N ARG A 302 -11.77 -12.69 17.52
CA ARG A 302 -10.53 -13.42 17.80
C ARG A 302 -10.18 -14.45 16.73
N ALA A 303 -11.17 -15.14 16.16
CA ALA A 303 -10.96 -16.08 15.07
C ALA A 303 -10.50 -15.37 13.79
N THR A 304 -11.12 -14.24 13.44
CA THR A 304 -10.71 -13.38 12.33
C THR A 304 -9.28 -12.86 12.55
N GLN A 305 -8.98 -12.34 13.73
CA GLN A 305 -7.65 -11.85 14.08
C GLN A 305 -6.58 -12.94 13.98
N ALA A 306 -6.87 -14.14 14.50
CA ALA A 306 -5.95 -15.27 14.38
C ALA A 306 -5.74 -15.73 12.93
N PHE A 307 -6.73 -15.57 12.05
CA PHE A 307 -6.59 -15.82 10.61
C PHE A 307 -5.76 -14.73 9.90
N GLN A 308 -5.99 -13.45 10.21
CA GLN A 308 -5.18 -12.33 9.71
C GLN A 308 -3.70 -12.50 10.12
N LEU A 309 -3.44 -12.78 11.41
CA LEU A 309 -2.09 -13.08 11.92
C LEU A 309 -1.46 -14.30 11.24
N ALA A 310 -2.23 -15.34 10.90
CA ALA A 310 -1.73 -16.51 10.18
C ALA A 310 -1.20 -16.16 8.77
N GLN A 311 -1.78 -15.15 8.11
CA GLN A 311 -1.26 -14.64 6.83
C GLN A 311 0.07 -13.90 6.99
N GLY A 312 0.42 -13.49 8.22
CA GLY A 312 1.59 -12.67 8.54
C GLY A 312 1.30 -11.17 8.64
N TRP A 313 0.02 -10.79 8.56
CA TRP A 313 -0.44 -9.40 8.72
C TRP A 313 -0.24 -8.92 10.15
N LYS A 314 -0.05 -7.61 10.36
CA LYS A 314 0.34 -7.06 11.69
C LYS A 314 -0.38 -5.76 12.05
N GLY A 315 -0.49 -5.51 13.35
CA GLY A 315 -1.07 -4.27 13.89
C GLY A 315 -2.49 -4.03 13.37
N LYS A 316 -2.70 -2.93 12.65
CA LYS A 316 -4.02 -2.54 12.11
C LYS A 316 -4.55 -3.48 11.01
N GLU A 317 -3.69 -4.29 10.40
CA GLU A 317 -4.10 -5.29 9.40
C GLU A 317 -4.63 -6.57 10.06
N ALA A 318 -4.36 -6.75 11.36
CA ALA A 318 -4.84 -7.86 12.18
C ALA A 318 -5.76 -7.33 13.30
N ASP A 319 -6.76 -6.55 12.90
CA ASP A 319 -7.74 -5.88 13.77
C ASP A 319 -8.87 -6.79 14.30
N GLY A 320 -9.05 -7.97 13.69
CA GLY A 320 -10.15 -8.89 13.95
C GLY A 320 -11.46 -8.54 13.24
N ILE A 321 -11.47 -7.63 12.26
CA ILE A 321 -12.63 -7.33 11.42
C ILE A 321 -12.32 -7.79 9.99
N PRO A 322 -13.17 -8.62 9.35
CA PRO A 322 -12.85 -9.13 8.02
C PRO A 322 -13.01 -8.02 6.97
N GLY A 323 -11.91 -7.66 6.32
CA GLY A 323 -11.92 -6.83 5.11
C GLY A 323 -12.12 -7.67 3.84
N PRO A 324 -12.13 -7.03 2.65
CA PRO A 324 -12.29 -7.73 1.37
C PRO A 324 -11.29 -8.87 1.16
N GLY A 325 -10.00 -8.61 1.41
CA GLY A 325 -8.95 -9.64 1.29
C GLY A 325 -9.04 -10.74 2.36
N THR A 326 -9.55 -10.44 3.56
CA THR A 326 -9.81 -11.46 4.59
C THR A 326 -10.90 -12.42 4.11
N TRP A 327 -11.99 -11.85 3.59
CA TRP A 327 -13.12 -12.61 3.05
C TRP A 327 -12.72 -13.43 1.83
N GLU A 328 -11.97 -12.84 0.89
CA GLU A 328 -11.48 -13.53 -0.30
C GLU A 328 -10.64 -14.77 0.03
N LEU A 329 -9.69 -14.65 0.95
CA LEU A 329 -8.84 -15.78 1.39
C LEU A 329 -9.63 -16.86 2.14
N LEU A 330 -10.67 -16.47 2.89
CA LEU A 330 -11.58 -17.40 3.58
C LEU A 330 -12.49 -18.15 2.58
N VAL A 331 -13.11 -17.41 1.65
CA VAL A 331 -13.99 -17.93 0.59
C VAL A 331 -13.25 -18.88 -0.35
N LYS A 332 -12.08 -18.47 -0.86
CA LYS A 332 -11.29 -19.27 -1.80
C LYS A 332 -10.55 -20.43 -1.12
N GLY A 333 -10.51 -20.46 0.21
CA GLY A 333 -9.75 -21.43 0.99
C GLY A 333 -8.23 -21.27 0.89
N THR A 334 -7.73 -20.24 0.19
CA THR A 334 -6.31 -20.04 -0.16
C THR A 334 -5.48 -19.38 0.94
N GLY A 335 -6.11 -18.84 1.99
CA GLY A 335 -5.39 -18.34 3.15
C GLY A 335 -4.69 -19.46 3.92
N ARG A 336 -3.61 -19.13 4.61
CA ARG A 336 -2.97 -20.02 5.59
C ARG A 336 -3.96 -20.34 6.71
N THR A 337 -4.03 -21.60 7.11
CA THR A 337 -4.86 -22.06 8.24
C THR A 337 -4.43 -21.39 9.53
N ILE A 338 -5.40 -21.12 10.41
CA ILE A 338 -5.17 -20.64 11.77
C ILE A 338 -4.36 -21.71 12.51
N PRO A 339 -3.11 -21.43 12.95
CA PRO A 339 -2.28 -22.44 13.61
C PRO A 339 -2.96 -22.96 14.87
N ALA A 340 -2.69 -24.21 15.25
CA ALA A 340 -3.10 -24.74 16.56
C ALA A 340 -2.56 -23.87 17.71
N ALA A 341 -3.19 -23.97 18.90
CA ALA A 341 -2.76 -23.20 20.06
C ALA A 341 -1.29 -23.49 20.40
N GLY A 342 -0.42 -22.50 20.22
CA GLY A 342 1.04 -22.64 20.30
C GLY A 342 1.82 -22.05 19.11
N GLY A 343 1.16 -21.69 18.00
CA GLY A 343 1.78 -21.02 16.85
C GLY A 343 1.18 -19.64 16.54
N GLY A 344 2.03 -18.62 16.40
CA GLY A 344 1.65 -17.26 15.98
C GLY A 344 2.01 -16.19 17.03
N ALA A 345 2.82 -15.21 16.62
CA ALA A 345 3.14 -14.00 17.39
C ALA A 345 2.01 -12.94 17.19
N ASP A 346 1.87 -11.85 17.96
CA ASP A 346 2.87 -11.15 18.78
C ASP A 346 2.49 -11.02 20.27
N GLU A 347 2.93 -12.00 21.07
CA GLU A 347 3.45 -11.73 22.41
C GLU A 347 4.88 -12.27 22.44
N ALA A 348 5.81 -11.58 23.10
CA ALA A 348 7.14 -12.13 23.32
C ALA A 348 6.97 -13.43 24.13
N PRO A 349 7.51 -14.58 23.69
CA PRO A 349 7.21 -15.88 24.30
C PRO A 349 7.43 -15.83 25.81
N ALA A 350 6.57 -16.45 26.60
CA ALA A 350 6.68 -16.38 28.07
C ALA A 350 8.10 -16.78 28.53
N PHE A 351 8.76 -15.93 29.33
CA PHE A 351 10.15 -16.18 29.76
C PHE A 351 10.22 -17.49 30.56
N PRO A 352 10.95 -18.53 30.09
CA PRO A 352 10.83 -19.89 30.61
C PRO A 352 11.65 -20.11 31.90
N GLY A 353 11.80 -19.08 32.72
CA GLY A 353 12.57 -19.08 33.97
C GLY A 353 14.09 -19.05 33.76
N ARG A 354 14.81 -18.56 34.79
CA ARG A 354 16.29 -18.50 34.79
C ARG A 354 16.95 -19.88 34.81
N GLY A 355 16.24 -20.91 35.30
CA GLY A 355 16.74 -22.29 35.38
C GLY A 355 17.05 -22.91 34.01
N SER A 356 16.29 -22.54 32.98
CA SER A 356 16.44 -23.02 31.60
C SER A 356 17.74 -22.59 30.90
N PHE A 357 18.46 -21.62 31.49
CA PHE A 357 19.69 -21.02 30.96
C PHE A 357 20.83 -21.18 31.97
N ARG A 358 21.26 -22.43 32.15
CA ARG A 358 22.29 -22.84 33.13
C ARG A 358 23.20 -23.91 32.53
N PRO A 359 24.47 -24.02 32.97
CA PRO A 359 25.35 -25.12 32.59
C PRO A 359 24.67 -26.48 32.75
N GLY A 360 24.79 -27.35 31.74
CA GLY A 360 24.15 -28.66 31.71
C GLY A 360 22.72 -28.70 31.15
N GLN A 361 22.05 -27.55 30.99
CA GLN A 361 20.71 -27.51 30.40
C GLN A 361 20.72 -27.84 28.90
N SER A 362 19.69 -28.56 28.44
CA SER A 362 19.38 -28.75 27.03
C SER A 362 17.88 -28.69 26.79
N ASN A 363 17.40 -27.68 26.07
CA ASN A 363 15.97 -27.44 25.83
C ASN A 363 15.71 -26.59 24.57
N SER A 364 14.45 -26.49 24.15
CA SER A 364 14.03 -25.70 22.99
C SER A 364 14.26 -24.19 23.15
N ASP A 365 14.29 -23.68 24.39
CA ASP A 365 14.36 -22.25 24.66
C ASP A 365 15.77 -21.69 24.60
N VAL A 366 16.80 -22.49 24.89
CA VAL A 366 18.20 -22.16 24.57
C VAL A 366 18.37 -22.03 23.06
N GLN A 367 17.86 -22.98 22.28
CA GLN A 367 17.91 -22.91 20.81
C GLN A 367 17.18 -21.67 20.29
N ARG A 368 15.98 -21.38 20.82
CA ARG A 368 15.20 -20.18 20.51
C ARG A 368 15.95 -18.89 20.86
N LEU A 369 16.58 -18.82 22.03
CA LEU A 369 17.41 -17.70 22.48
C LEU A 369 18.59 -17.47 21.53
N GLY A 370 19.35 -18.52 21.24
CA GLY A 370 20.53 -18.44 20.38
C GLY A 370 20.20 -18.04 18.94
N THR A 371 19.12 -18.58 18.37
CA THR A 371 18.61 -18.16 17.06
C THR A 371 18.23 -16.67 17.04
N GLN A 372 17.58 -16.17 18.11
CA GLN A 372 17.20 -14.77 18.20
C GLN A 372 18.42 -13.84 18.44
N LEU A 373 19.43 -14.29 19.20
CA LEU A 373 20.72 -13.59 19.36
C LEU A 373 21.42 -13.44 18.01
N VAL A 374 21.56 -14.52 17.24
CA VAL A 374 22.11 -14.47 15.87
C VAL A 374 21.31 -13.50 14.99
N LYS A 375 19.97 -13.59 14.98
CA LYS A 375 19.09 -12.71 14.21
C LYS A 375 19.22 -11.23 14.58
N LYS A 376 19.54 -10.91 15.84
CA LYS A 376 19.80 -9.55 16.33
C LYS A 376 21.27 -9.10 16.17
N GLY A 377 22.14 -9.92 15.56
CA GLY A 377 23.56 -9.63 15.31
C GLY A 377 24.53 -10.11 16.41
N TYR A 378 24.03 -10.68 17.51
CA TYR A 378 24.81 -11.13 18.66
C TYR A 378 25.19 -12.60 18.55
N GLY A 379 25.66 -13.02 17.37
CA GLY A 379 26.03 -14.42 17.10
C GLY A 379 27.51 -14.77 17.30
N ARG A 380 28.38 -13.76 17.55
CA ARG A 380 29.84 -13.85 17.30
C ARG A 380 30.60 -14.96 18.02
N TYR A 381 30.07 -15.50 19.12
CA TYR A 381 30.72 -16.58 19.88
C TYR A 381 30.31 -17.99 19.43
N TYR A 382 29.36 -18.14 18.49
CA TYR A 382 28.97 -19.44 17.94
C TYR A 382 29.90 -19.90 16.81
N ALA A 383 30.66 -20.98 17.03
CA ALA A 383 31.53 -21.55 15.99
C ALA A 383 30.77 -22.37 14.92
N LYS A 384 29.57 -22.88 15.22
CA LYS A 384 28.72 -23.69 14.32
C LYS A 384 27.26 -23.23 14.26
N GLY A 385 26.93 -22.09 14.87
CA GLY A 385 25.56 -21.67 15.17
C GLY A 385 25.05 -22.11 16.55
N PRO A 386 23.81 -21.74 16.92
CA PRO A 386 23.17 -22.06 18.19
C PRO A 386 22.53 -23.46 18.19
N ASP A 387 22.45 -24.08 19.37
CA ASP A 387 21.88 -25.41 19.59
C ASP A 387 20.97 -25.41 20.84
N ARG A 388 20.32 -26.54 21.16
CA ARG A 388 19.49 -26.74 22.36
C ARG A 388 20.29 -26.78 23.65
N ARG A 389 21.57 -27.15 23.62
CA ARG A 389 22.44 -27.23 24.80
C ARG A 389 22.99 -25.86 25.18
N TRP A 390 22.85 -25.45 26.44
CA TRP A 390 23.43 -24.20 26.95
C TRP A 390 24.95 -24.30 27.06
N THR A 391 25.66 -23.33 26.47
CA THR A 391 27.13 -23.25 26.43
C THR A 391 27.65 -21.87 26.88
N GLU A 392 28.97 -21.76 27.03
CA GLU A 392 29.65 -20.47 27.25
C GLU A 392 29.53 -19.54 26.02
N ALA A 393 29.26 -20.06 24.82
CA ALA A 393 28.97 -19.23 23.65
C ALA A 393 27.64 -18.48 23.81
N ASP A 394 26.60 -19.16 24.30
CA ASP A 394 25.30 -18.55 24.62
C ASP A 394 25.48 -17.48 25.70
N ARG A 395 26.16 -17.81 26.81
CA ARG A 395 26.41 -16.86 27.90
C ARG A 395 27.13 -15.60 27.41
N ARG A 396 28.18 -15.74 26.58
CA ARG A 396 28.93 -14.60 26.02
C ARG A 396 28.16 -13.80 24.98
N ASN A 397 27.30 -14.44 24.18
CA ASN A 397 26.42 -13.76 23.23
C ASN A 397 25.32 -12.96 23.95
N VAL A 398 24.74 -13.52 25.02
CA VAL A 398 23.83 -12.79 25.93
C VAL A 398 24.56 -11.63 26.62
N GLU A 399 25.78 -11.84 27.13
CA GLU A 399 26.59 -10.80 27.77
C GLU A 399 26.87 -9.62 26.80
N ALA A 400 27.18 -9.92 25.54
CA ALA A 400 27.34 -8.91 24.49
C ALA A 400 26.04 -8.14 24.20
N PHE A 401 24.90 -8.84 24.14
CA PHE A 401 23.57 -8.22 24.00
C PHE A 401 23.24 -7.31 25.20
N GLN A 402 23.40 -7.79 26.44
CA GLN A 402 23.16 -7.03 27.67
C GLN A 402 24.03 -5.75 27.72
N LYS A 403 25.31 -5.84 27.36
CA LYS A 403 26.21 -4.67 27.28
C LYS A 403 25.78 -3.67 26.21
N ALA A 404 25.26 -4.14 25.06
CA ALA A 404 24.69 -3.28 24.03
C ALA A 404 23.34 -2.64 24.44
N GLN A 405 22.60 -3.26 25.37
CA GLN A 405 21.45 -2.64 26.05
C GLN A 405 21.85 -1.61 27.13
N GLY A 406 23.15 -1.28 27.24
CA GLY A 406 23.71 -0.31 28.18
C GLY A 406 24.01 -0.85 29.57
N TRP A 407 23.84 -2.16 29.80
CA TRP A 407 23.98 -2.76 31.14
C TRP A 407 25.44 -2.97 31.51
N ARG A 408 25.76 -2.85 32.81
CA ARG A 408 27.14 -2.88 33.35
C ARG A 408 27.22 -3.69 34.64
N GLY A 409 28.42 -4.14 34.99
CA GLY A 409 28.66 -4.96 36.18
C GLY A 409 27.81 -6.24 36.17
N SER A 410 27.28 -6.61 37.34
CA SER A 410 26.42 -7.78 37.54
C SER A 410 25.10 -7.76 36.75
N ALA A 411 24.68 -6.61 36.20
CA ALA A 411 23.53 -6.57 35.29
C ALA A 411 23.84 -7.16 33.90
N ALA A 412 25.12 -7.29 33.53
CA ALA A 412 25.57 -7.90 32.28
C ALA A 412 26.35 -9.20 32.54
N ASP A 413 25.72 -10.15 33.23
CA ASP A 413 26.26 -11.45 33.66
C ASP A 413 26.31 -12.53 32.56
N GLY A 414 25.61 -12.30 31.45
CA GLY A 414 25.38 -13.26 30.37
C GLY A 414 24.28 -14.28 30.64
N TYR A 415 23.44 -14.11 31.68
CA TYR A 415 22.28 -14.97 31.92
C TYR A 415 20.97 -14.21 31.67
N PRO A 416 20.11 -14.68 30.75
CA PRO A 416 18.88 -13.96 30.45
C PRO A 416 17.93 -13.94 31.65
N GLY A 417 17.46 -12.75 32.01
CA GLY A 417 16.31 -12.55 32.88
C GLY A 417 15.06 -12.16 32.06
N PRO A 418 13.92 -11.92 32.72
CA PRO A 418 12.67 -11.52 32.05
C PRO A 418 12.84 -10.28 31.16
N GLU A 419 13.60 -9.29 31.60
CA GLU A 419 13.88 -8.07 30.83
C GLU A 419 14.83 -8.34 29.65
N THR A 420 15.82 -9.22 29.81
CA THR A 420 16.73 -9.61 28.72
C THR A 420 15.94 -10.29 27.61
N TRP A 421 15.06 -11.20 28.00
CA TRP A 421 14.17 -11.93 27.11
C TRP A 421 13.19 -10.99 26.41
N ARG A 422 12.51 -10.10 27.15
CA ARG A 422 11.61 -9.08 26.60
C ARG A 422 12.29 -8.23 25.52
N ARG A 423 13.49 -7.71 25.78
CA ARG A 423 14.25 -6.88 24.81
C ARG A 423 14.84 -7.66 23.64
N LEU A 424 15.07 -8.95 23.81
CA LEU A 424 15.62 -9.81 22.76
C LEU A 424 14.52 -10.29 21.79
N PHE A 425 13.29 -10.48 22.27
CA PHE A 425 12.15 -10.96 21.49
C PHE A 425 11.17 -9.88 21.00
N ALA A 426 11.25 -8.65 21.51
CA ALA A 426 10.97 -7.45 20.70
C ALA A 426 12.05 -7.30 19.61
#